data_AF-A0A5C7LA91-F1
#
_entry.id   AF-A0A5C7LA91-F1
#
_cell.length_a   1.000
_cell.length_b   1.000
_cell.length_c   1.000
_cell.angle_alpha   90.00
_cell.angle_beta   90.00
_cell.angle_gamma   90.00
#
_symmetry.space_group_name_H-M   'P 1'
#
loop_
_entity.id
_entity.type
_entity.pdbx_description
1 polymer ?
#
loop_
_entity_poly.entity_id
_entity_poly.type
_entity_poly.pdbx_seq_one_letter_code
_entity_poly.pdbx_strand_id
1 'polypeptide(L)'
;MTALSASLALLVSLAIMALLRLRRGLQQCARLLLRSRVQLDELRLAAQLRAQIAAAQAAAEATVEGGNSAVRTIHKTIAAIPFGILESIPATRDTSRVVRRIHDAISDGVYDTISAANKAAHEVARSAVTSPRPEAGAEPAPETTRKPDGKPE
;
A
#
# COMPACT_ATOMS: atom_id res chain seq x y z
N MET A 1 -67.62 35.81 -15.47
CA MET A 1 -66.72 35.02 -16.35
C MET A 1 -65.23 35.26 -16.04
N THR A 2 -64.81 36.49 -15.71
CA THR A 2 -63.41 36.86 -15.41
C THR A 2 -62.77 36.14 -14.21
N ALA A 3 -63.53 35.88 -13.14
CA ALA A 3 -63.00 35.20 -11.94
C ALA A 3 -62.66 33.71 -12.18
N LEU A 4 -63.45 33.02 -13.01
CA LEU A 4 -63.21 31.62 -13.38
C LEU A 4 -61.97 31.47 -14.27
N SER A 5 -61.80 32.38 -15.24
CA SER A 5 -60.59 32.40 -16.07
C SER A 5 -59.32 32.72 -15.26
N ALA A 6 -59.41 33.60 -14.27
CA ALA A 6 -58.28 33.92 -13.40
C ALA A 6 -57.87 32.74 -12.51
N SER A 7 -58.85 32.01 -11.96
CA SER A 7 -58.61 30.82 -11.12
C SER A 7 -57.97 29.68 -11.94
N LEU A 8 -58.45 29.47 -13.18
CA LEU A 8 -57.88 28.48 -14.10
C LEU A 8 -56.44 28.84 -14.48
N ALA A 9 -56.17 30.11 -14.78
CA ALA A 9 -54.82 30.57 -15.10
C ALA A 9 -53.85 30.33 -13.93
N LEU A 10 -54.28 30.60 -12.69
CA LEU A 10 -53.47 30.35 -11.49
C LEU A 10 -53.15 28.86 -11.32
N LEU A 11 -54.13 27.98 -11.48
CA LEU A 11 -53.94 26.52 -11.39
C LEU A 11 -52.95 26.02 -12.46
N VAL A 12 -53.06 26.51 -13.69
CA VAL A 12 -52.14 26.16 -14.79
C VAL A 12 -50.74 26.67 -14.47
N SER A 13 -50.58 27.92 -14.02
CA SER A 13 -49.27 28.45 -13.61
C SER A 13 -48.64 27.65 -12.48
N LEU A 14 -49.43 27.22 -11.49
CA LEU A 14 -48.95 26.39 -10.37
C LEU A 14 -48.53 24.99 -10.86
N ALA A 15 -49.32 24.35 -11.72
CA ALA A 15 -48.99 23.05 -12.31
C ALA A 15 -47.70 23.11 -13.15
N ILE A 16 -47.54 24.15 -13.97
CA ILE A 16 -46.31 24.38 -14.73
C ILE A 16 -45.11 24.56 -13.79
N MET A 17 -45.26 25.35 -12.72
CA MET A 17 -44.19 25.55 -11.73
C MET A 17 -43.81 24.23 -11.04
N ALA A 18 -44.78 23.41 -10.65
CA ALA A 18 -44.54 22.10 -10.04
C ALA A 18 -43.82 21.16 -11.01
N LEU A 19 -44.24 21.11 -12.27
CA LEU A 19 -43.58 20.33 -13.33
C LEU A 19 -42.14 20.77 -13.55
N LEU A 20 -41.87 22.09 -13.57
CA LEU A 20 -40.52 22.61 -13.71
C LEU A 20 -39.64 22.28 -12.50
N ARG A 21 -40.18 22.35 -11.27
CA ARG A 21 -39.45 21.94 -10.05
C ARG A 21 -39.12 20.45 -10.08
N LEU A 22 -40.06 19.59 -10.45
CA LEU A 22 -39.84 18.14 -10.56
C LEU A 22 -38.80 17.81 -11.63
N ARG A 23 -38.90 18.42 -12.82
CA ARG A 23 -37.91 18.26 -13.89
C ARG A 23 -36.51 18.69 -13.43
N ARG A 24 -36.39 19.83 -12.74
CA ARG A 24 -35.12 20.29 -12.17
C ARG A 24 -34.57 19.30 -11.13
N GLY A 25 -35.43 18.76 -10.26
CA GLY A 25 -35.06 17.74 -9.26
C GLY A 25 -34.55 16.44 -9.90
N LEU A 26 -35.26 15.92 -10.90
CA LEU A 26 -34.83 14.71 -11.64
C LEU A 26 -33.48 14.93 -12.34
N GLN A 27 -33.28 16.10 -12.96
CA GLN A 27 -32.00 16.45 -13.57
C GLN A 27 -30.86 16.55 -12.54
N GLN A 28 -31.13 17.07 -11.34
CA GLN A 28 -30.15 17.09 -10.25
C GLN A 28 -29.80 15.68 -9.77
N CYS A 29 -30.81 14.83 -9.53
CA CYS A 29 -30.60 13.42 -9.16
C CYS A 29 -29.80 12.67 -10.22
N ALA A 30 -30.13 12.84 -11.50
CA ALA A 30 -29.39 12.21 -12.60
C ALA A 30 -27.91 12.61 -12.59
N ARG A 31 -27.60 13.89 -12.35
CA ARG A 31 -26.22 14.36 -12.22
C ARG A 31 -25.50 13.78 -11.00
N LEU A 32 -26.18 13.68 -9.86
CA LEU A 32 -25.60 13.09 -8.64
C LEU A 32 -25.32 11.59 -8.82
N LEU A 33 -26.24 10.85 -9.44
CA LEU A 33 -26.03 9.43 -9.76
C LEU A 33 -24.87 9.23 -10.71
N LEU A 34 -24.75 10.07 -11.74
CA LEU A 34 -23.62 9.98 -12.67
C LEU A 34 -22.29 10.24 -11.95
N ARG A 35 -22.23 11.29 -11.11
CA ARG A 35 -21.04 11.60 -10.29
C ARG A 35 -20.67 10.45 -9.35
N SER A 36 -21.67 9.89 -8.66
CA SER A 36 -21.47 8.75 -7.75
C SER A 36 -20.97 7.51 -8.48
N ARG A 37 -21.48 7.22 -9.69
CA ARG A 37 -20.99 6.12 -10.52
C ARG A 37 -19.52 6.30 -10.90
N VAL A 38 -19.14 7.49 -11.35
CA VAL A 38 -17.74 7.80 -11.68
C VAL A 38 -16.84 7.61 -10.45
N GLN A 39 -17.26 8.09 -9.29
CA GLN A 39 -16.51 7.91 -8.03
C GLN A 39 -16.37 6.42 -7.64
N LEU A 40 -17.44 5.63 -7.79
CA LEU A 40 -17.38 4.20 -7.51
C LEU A 40 -16.46 3.45 -8.47
N ASP A 41 -16.46 3.82 -9.74
CA ASP A 41 -15.58 3.20 -10.74
C ASP A 41 -14.12 3.57 -10.50
N GLU A 42 -13.83 4.81 -10.10
CA GLU A 42 -12.49 5.23 -9.69
C GLU A 42 -12.00 4.46 -8.45
N LEU A 43 -12.86 4.29 -7.43
CA LEU A 43 -12.55 3.49 -6.25
C LEU A 43 -12.31 2.02 -6.58
N ARG A 44 -13.10 1.44 -7.50
CA ARG A 44 -12.92 0.07 -7.97
C ARG A 44 -11.59 -0.09 -8.70
N LEU A 45 -11.25 0.84 -9.59
CA LEU A 45 -9.96 0.82 -10.29
C LEU A 45 -8.80 0.93 -9.30
N ALA A 46 -8.87 1.85 -8.35
CA ALA A 46 -7.86 1.99 -7.30
C ALA A 46 -7.71 0.71 -6.46
N ALA A 47 -8.83 0.06 -6.10
CA ALA A 47 -8.81 -1.21 -5.38
C ALA A 47 -8.19 -2.34 -6.20
N GLN A 48 -8.50 -2.43 -7.50
CA GLN A 48 -7.89 -3.41 -8.41
C GLN A 48 -6.38 -3.20 -8.55
N LEU A 49 -5.93 -1.96 -8.74
CA LEU A 49 -4.51 -1.65 -8.84
C LEU A 49 -3.77 -1.98 -7.54
N ARG A 50 -4.35 -1.66 -6.38
CA ARG A 50 -3.79 -2.05 -5.08
C ARG A 50 -3.68 -3.57 -4.93
N ALA A 51 -4.70 -4.31 -5.34
CA ALA A 51 -4.68 -5.77 -5.30
C ALA A 51 -3.59 -6.36 -6.21
N GLN A 52 -3.39 -5.80 -7.41
CA GLN A 52 -2.32 -6.22 -8.32
C GLN A 52 -0.93 -5.97 -7.73
N ILE A 53 -0.71 -4.79 -7.13
CA ILE A 53 0.56 -4.46 -6.46
C ILE A 53 0.81 -5.44 -5.30
N ALA A 54 -0.19 -5.69 -4.46
CA ALA A 54 -0.07 -6.62 -3.33
C ALA A 54 0.24 -8.06 -3.81
N ALA A 55 -0.40 -8.51 -4.88
CA ALA A 55 -0.14 -9.82 -5.48
C ALA A 55 1.29 -9.92 -6.04
N ALA A 56 1.76 -8.88 -6.75
CA ALA A 56 3.12 -8.83 -7.27
C ALA A 56 4.17 -8.84 -6.14
N GLN A 57 3.92 -8.09 -5.06
CA GLN A 57 4.79 -8.09 -3.88
C GLN A 57 4.86 -9.47 -3.21
N ALA A 58 3.71 -10.13 -3.02
CA ALA A 58 3.67 -11.49 -2.46
C ALA A 58 4.41 -12.50 -3.34
N ALA A 59 4.28 -12.40 -4.66
CA ALA A 59 5.03 -13.25 -5.59
C ALA A 59 6.54 -13.01 -5.52
N ALA A 60 6.97 -11.75 -5.39
CA ALA A 60 8.37 -11.39 -5.22
C ALA A 60 8.94 -11.95 -3.89
N GLU A 61 8.22 -11.76 -2.78
CA GLU A 61 8.60 -12.31 -1.46
C GLU A 61 8.79 -13.82 -1.53
N ALA A 62 7.81 -14.54 -2.09
CA ALA A 62 7.85 -15.99 -2.23
C ALA A 62 9.01 -16.47 -3.12
N THR A 63 9.33 -15.72 -4.18
CA THR A 63 10.44 -16.04 -5.08
C THR A 63 11.78 -15.90 -4.35
N VAL A 64 11.99 -14.81 -3.62
CA VAL A 64 13.21 -14.59 -2.84
C VAL A 64 13.35 -15.64 -1.75
N GLU A 65 12.27 -15.95 -1.02
CA GLU A 65 12.27 -16.98 0.03
C GLU A 65 12.59 -18.37 -0.55
N GLY A 66 11.96 -18.73 -1.67
CA GLY A 66 12.25 -19.98 -2.38
C GLY A 66 13.71 -20.08 -2.83
N GLY A 67 14.25 -19.00 -3.40
CA GLY A 67 15.66 -18.91 -3.78
C GLY A 67 16.60 -19.04 -2.57
N ASN A 68 16.31 -18.34 -1.48
CA ASN A 68 17.07 -18.38 -0.24
C ASN A 68 17.13 -19.82 0.33
N SER A 69 15.98 -20.50 0.37
CA SER A 69 15.87 -21.90 0.81
C SER A 69 16.62 -22.87 -0.09
N ALA A 70 16.55 -22.68 -1.42
CA ALA A 70 17.29 -23.49 -2.38
C ALA A 70 18.81 -23.36 -2.18
N VAL A 71 19.30 -22.12 -2.06
CA VAL A 71 20.72 -21.85 -1.82
C VAL A 71 21.16 -22.43 -0.47
N ARG A 72 20.37 -22.29 0.60
CA ARG A 72 20.64 -22.91 1.92
C ARG A 72 20.81 -24.41 1.82
N THR A 73 19.92 -25.07 1.10
CA THR A 73 19.92 -26.53 0.92
C THR A 73 21.15 -26.99 0.13
N ILE A 74 21.44 -26.31 -0.99
CA ILE A 74 22.62 -26.61 -1.82
C ILE A 74 23.90 -26.38 -1.02
N HIS A 75 24.01 -25.26 -0.30
CA HIS A 75 25.16 -24.93 0.53
C HIS A 75 25.45 -26.01 1.57
N LYS A 76 24.43 -26.44 2.32
CA LYS A 76 24.57 -27.53 3.31
C LYS A 76 24.92 -28.87 2.66
N THR A 77 24.36 -29.17 1.49
CA THR A 77 24.63 -30.41 0.74
C THR A 77 26.09 -30.47 0.31
N ILE A 78 26.61 -29.38 -0.27
CA ILE A 78 28.00 -29.30 -0.71
C ILE A 78 28.94 -29.33 0.50
N ALA A 79 28.61 -28.61 1.58
CA ALA A 79 29.40 -28.60 2.82
C ALA A 79 29.46 -29.99 3.49
N ALA A 80 28.44 -30.83 3.34
CA ALA A 80 28.44 -32.18 3.89
C ALA A 80 29.54 -33.08 3.32
N ILE A 81 30.03 -32.82 2.09
CA ILE A 81 31.09 -33.61 1.44
C ILE A 81 32.42 -33.53 2.21
N PRO A 82 33.04 -32.34 2.42
CA PRO A 82 34.30 -32.25 3.16
C PRO A 82 34.15 -32.66 4.62
N PHE A 83 33.03 -32.36 5.28
CA PHE A 83 32.78 -32.86 6.64
C PHE A 83 32.71 -34.39 6.66
N GLY A 84 32.02 -35.02 5.71
CA GLY A 84 31.99 -36.48 5.59
C GLY A 84 33.38 -37.10 5.44
N ILE A 85 34.26 -36.49 4.64
CA ILE A 85 35.65 -36.92 4.49
C ILE A 85 36.41 -36.79 5.82
N LEU A 86 36.36 -35.62 6.46
CA LEU A 86 37.08 -35.36 7.72
C LEU A 86 36.54 -36.19 8.89
N GLU A 87 35.24 -36.50 8.90
CA GLU A 87 34.62 -37.37 9.90
C GLU A 87 34.99 -38.86 9.72
N SER A 88 35.39 -39.27 8.51
CA SER A 88 35.87 -40.63 8.25
C SER A 88 37.25 -40.92 8.86
N ILE A 89 38.08 -39.88 9.02
CA ILE A 89 39.45 -39.97 9.55
C ILE A 89 39.43 -39.89 11.09
N PRO A 90 39.99 -40.88 11.83
CA PRO A 90 39.92 -40.90 13.29
C PRO A 90 40.50 -39.66 13.97
N ALA A 91 41.61 -39.14 13.46
CA ALA A 91 42.31 -37.98 14.04
C ALA A 91 41.51 -36.67 13.96
N THR A 92 40.59 -36.52 13.00
CA THR A 92 39.83 -35.29 12.78
C THR A 92 38.35 -35.43 13.09
N ARG A 93 37.87 -36.63 13.40
CA ARG A 93 36.44 -36.95 13.49
C ARG A 93 35.67 -36.04 14.45
N ASP A 94 36.10 -35.96 15.71
CA ASP A 94 35.34 -35.24 16.73
C ASP A 94 35.40 -33.73 16.51
N THR A 95 36.58 -33.20 16.17
CA THR A 95 36.73 -31.79 15.79
C THR A 95 35.87 -31.43 14.59
N SER A 96 35.85 -32.28 13.55
CA SER A 96 35.05 -32.07 12.34
C SER A 96 33.56 -32.01 12.64
N ARG A 97 33.04 -32.90 13.51
CA ARG A 97 31.65 -32.87 13.97
C ARG A 97 31.28 -31.59 14.70
N VAL A 98 32.17 -31.08 15.56
CA VAL A 98 31.95 -29.81 16.26
C VAL A 98 31.90 -28.65 15.27
N VAL A 99 32.88 -28.58 14.36
CA VAL A 99 32.95 -27.53 13.33
C VAL A 99 31.73 -27.58 12.42
N ARG A 100 31.25 -28.77 12.04
CA ARG A 100 30.04 -28.94 11.24
C ARG A 100 28.82 -28.33 11.91
N ARG A 101 28.61 -28.61 13.20
CA ARG A 101 27.48 -28.04 13.95
C ARG A 101 27.55 -26.52 14.00
N ILE A 102 28.75 -25.96 14.18
CA ILE A 102 28.97 -24.51 14.18
C ILE A 102 28.69 -23.93 12.79
N HIS A 103 29.20 -24.55 11.73
CA HIS A 103 28.94 -24.15 10.34
C HIS A 103 27.45 -24.15 10.02
N ASP A 104 26.74 -25.21 10.40
CA ASP A 104 25.31 -25.33 10.15
C ASP A 104 24.52 -24.25 10.91
N ALA A 105 24.87 -24.00 12.18
CA ALA A 105 24.25 -22.94 12.98
C ALA A 105 24.51 -21.54 12.41
N ILE A 106 25.72 -21.23 11.96
CA ILE A 106 26.05 -19.95 11.34
C ILE A 106 25.30 -19.80 10.02
N SER A 107 25.32 -20.85 9.19
CA SER A 107 24.60 -20.87 7.92
C SER A 107 23.12 -20.62 8.15
N ASP A 108 22.52 -21.29 9.14
CA ASP A 108 21.13 -21.10 9.51
C ASP A 108 20.84 -19.65 9.91
N GLY A 109 21.67 -19.05 10.76
CA GLY A 109 21.54 -17.63 11.11
C GLY A 109 21.64 -16.69 9.91
N VAL A 110 22.55 -16.94 8.96
CA VAL A 110 22.69 -16.11 7.74
C VAL A 110 21.44 -16.18 6.89
N TYR A 111 20.97 -17.39 6.57
CA TYR A 111 19.79 -17.56 5.73
C TYR A 111 18.51 -17.05 6.41
N ASP A 112 18.36 -17.25 7.72
CA ASP A 112 17.21 -16.73 8.47
C ASP A 112 17.23 -15.19 8.52
N THR A 113 18.41 -14.57 8.58
CA THR A 113 18.57 -13.11 8.49
C THR A 113 18.15 -12.58 7.12
N ILE A 114 18.49 -13.28 6.04
CA ILE A 114 18.05 -12.92 4.68
C ILE A 114 16.52 -13.00 4.57
N SER A 115 15.91 -14.07 5.09
CA SER A 115 14.46 -14.23 5.13
C SER A 115 13.79 -13.12 5.96
N ALA A 116 14.37 -12.74 7.10
CA ALA A 116 13.88 -11.63 7.91
C ALA A 116 13.96 -10.29 7.17
N ALA A 117 15.08 -10.02 6.49
CA ALA A 117 15.25 -8.81 5.68
C ALA A 117 14.25 -8.75 4.51
N ASN A 118 13.99 -9.87 3.85
CA ASN A 118 12.98 -9.98 2.78
C ASN A 118 11.57 -9.61 3.31
N LYS A 119 11.19 -10.15 4.47
CA LYS A 119 9.91 -9.83 5.13
C LYS A 119 9.82 -8.35 5.54
N ALA A 120 10.89 -7.80 6.11
CA ALA A 120 10.94 -6.39 6.50
C ALA A 120 10.81 -5.46 5.29
N ALA A 121 11.49 -5.77 4.19
CA ALA A 121 11.39 -5.01 2.95
C ALA A 121 9.94 -5.01 2.40
N HIS A 122 9.25 -6.14 2.48
CA HIS A 122 7.83 -6.25 2.11
C HIS A 122 6.92 -5.41 3.00
N GLU A 123 7.14 -5.41 4.31
CA GLU A 123 6.36 -4.61 5.26
C GLU A 123 6.52 -3.10 5.02
N VAL A 124 7.75 -2.65 4.75
CA VAL A 124 8.04 -1.26 4.36
C VAL A 124 7.36 -0.92 3.03
N ALA A 125 7.46 -1.81 2.03
CA ALA A 125 6.84 -1.60 0.73
C ALA A 125 5.30 -1.52 0.82
N ARG A 126 4.66 -2.33 1.68
CA ARG A 126 3.22 -2.27 1.95
C ARG A 126 2.82 -0.95 2.63
N SER A 127 3.64 -0.50 3.57
CA SER A 127 3.41 0.74 4.32
C SER A 127 3.54 1.99 3.42
N ALA A 128 4.47 1.96 2.46
CA ALA A 128 4.65 3.02 1.47
C ALA A 128 3.45 3.17 0.52
N VAL A 129 2.79 2.05 0.15
CA VAL A 129 1.59 2.07 -0.71
C VAL A 129 0.34 2.54 0.04
N THR A 130 0.31 2.37 1.36
CA THR A 130 -0.85 2.69 2.21
C THR A 130 -0.79 4.12 2.77
N SER A 131 0.40 4.72 2.86
CA SER A 131 0.57 6.06 3.41
C SER A 131 0.13 7.13 2.40
N PRO A 132 -0.79 8.05 2.77
CA PRO A 132 -1.08 9.20 1.93
C PRO A 132 0.19 10.07 1.85
N ARG A 133 0.65 10.34 0.63
CA ARG A 133 1.71 11.31 0.36
C ARG A 133 1.31 12.64 1.03
N PRO A 134 2.14 13.27 1.88
CA PRO A 134 1.87 14.62 2.34
C PRO A 134 1.79 15.51 1.10
N GLU A 135 0.71 16.28 0.97
CA GLU A 135 0.55 17.20 -0.14
C GLU A 135 1.79 18.11 -0.22
N ALA A 136 2.55 17.95 -1.29
CA ALA A 136 3.59 18.90 -1.68
C ALA A 136 2.87 20.16 -2.17
N GLY A 137 2.50 21.04 -1.24
CA GLY A 137 1.71 22.23 -1.56
C GLY A 137 1.48 23.22 -0.42
N ALA A 138 2.13 23.08 0.74
CA ALA A 138 2.13 24.13 1.75
C ALA A 138 3.43 24.94 1.63
N GLU A 139 3.38 25.96 0.78
CA GLU A 139 4.35 27.06 0.74
C GLU A 139 4.51 27.63 2.16
N PRO A 140 5.74 27.71 2.72
CA PRO A 140 5.92 28.28 4.04
C PRO A 140 5.61 29.79 3.98
N ALA A 141 4.63 30.22 4.78
CA ALA A 141 4.25 31.62 4.94
C ALA A 141 5.48 32.49 5.28
N PRO A 142 5.58 33.72 4.75
CA PRO A 142 6.75 34.56 4.96
C PRO A 142 6.88 34.93 6.44
N GLU A 143 8.02 34.55 7.00
CA GLU A 143 8.47 34.90 8.34
C GLU A 143 8.56 36.43 8.47
N THR A 144 7.55 37.03 9.12
CA THR A 144 7.57 38.47 9.42
C THR A 144 8.66 38.72 10.45
N THR A 145 9.80 39.22 9.99
CA THR A 145 10.92 39.61 10.85
C THR A 145 10.50 40.81 11.70
N ARG A 146 10.02 40.54 12.92
CA ARG A 146 9.78 41.58 13.93
C ARG A 146 11.11 41.97 14.55
N LYS A 147 11.69 43.06 14.05
CA LYS A 147 12.87 43.73 14.62
C LYS A 147 12.58 44.13 16.08
N PRO A 148 13.43 43.81 17.06
CA PRO A 148 13.24 44.28 18.44
C PRO A 148 13.73 45.74 18.56
N ASP A 149 12.83 46.62 19.03
CA ASP A 149 13.17 47.97 19.49
C ASP A 149 14.04 47.86 20.75
N GLY A 150 15.34 48.08 20.57
CA GLY A 150 16.27 48.34 21.67
C GLY A 150 16.24 49.82 22.02
N LYS A 151 15.56 50.16 23.11
CA LYS A 151 15.56 51.49 23.73
C LYS A 151 16.90 51.70 24.47
N PRO A 152 17.63 52.80 24.25
CA PRO A 152 18.66 53.24 25.18
C PRO A 152 18.05 54.24 26.15
N GLU A 153 18.20 53.98 27.46
CA GLU A 153 18.43 54.94 28.55
C GLU A 153 18.46 54.20 29.90
#